data_AF-U6JWF8-F1
#
_entry.id   AF-U6JWF8-F1
#
_cell.length_a   1.000
_cell.length_b   1.000
_cell.length_c   1.000
_cell.angle_alpha   90.00
_cell.angle_beta   90.00
_cell.angle_gamma   90.00
#
_symmetry.space_group_name_H-M   'P 1'
#
loop_
_entity.id
_entity.type
_entity.pdbx_description
1 polymer ?
#
loop_
_entity_poly.entity_id
_entity_poly.type
_entity_poly.pdbx_seq_one_letter_code
_entity_poly.pdbx_strand_id
1 'polypeptide(L)'
;MDEHTFHQAGVGSASRHPDVDSAFPAPTSAYFVGKFVHHAGRVYHWTAPAGVGQAIAMPSTKVKAVQQRWHADDAVRTALEGVESSAATVGQGTSSGVGESSDTGNIHLHPFVRLPAASLTTEDVEKLMAEAELLASYAAQKLAVPCSICKAGNVFMKLSSLFMMFDYLVCTIEILGEKMNTGRWWREFAEKFQTEYSLTVNTTKERTVALTKLVNRLSSALSIYKEGRRPPLSDIIQLKREIITQAYRNSQLSNSLWKLWLQDDEDFSSSSGDIERPPGSEKQGQR
;
A
#
# COMPACT_ATOMS: atom_id res chain seq x y z
N MET A 1 48.77 38.60 68.44
CA MET A 1 47.33 38.31 68.29
C MET A 1 46.81 39.46 67.49
N ASP A 2 47.00 39.31 66.18
CA ASP A 2 47.13 40.40 65.24
C ASP A 2 45.80 40.70 64.57
N GLU A 3 45.48 41.99 64.53
CA GLU A 3 44.51 42.62 63.65
C GLU A 3 44.82 42.29 62.20
N HIS A 4 43.80 41.94 61.40
CA HIS A 4 43.76 42.39 60.00
C HIS A 4 42.30 42.48 59.52
N THR A 5 41.81 43.71 59.56
CA THR A 5 40.68 44.24 58.79
C THR A 5 41.07 44.29 57.31
N PHE A 6 40.24 43.73 56.42
CA PHE A 6 40.34 43.98 54.98
C PHE A 6 38.97 44.37 54.41
N HIS A 7 38.88 45.62 53.98
CA HIS A 7 37.82 46.14 53.11
C HIS A 7 38.11 45.75 51.66
N GLN A 8 37.08 45.34 50.93
CA GLN A 8 37.07 45.51 49.47
C GLN A 8 35.66 45.87 49.00
N ALA A 9 35.52 47.12 48.57
CA ALA A 9 34.47 47.58 47.70
C ALA A 9 35.02 47.56 46.26
N GLY A 10 34.29 46.94 45.34
CA GLY A 10 34.62 46.90 43.92
C GLY A 10 33.34 46.98 43.10
N VAL A 11 33.01 48.20 42.67
CA VAL A 11 31.94 48.53 41.73
C VAL A 11 32.42 48.16 40.33
N GLY A 12 31.63 47.36 39.61
CA GLY A 12 31.88 47.01 38.22
C GLY A 12 30.57 46.83 37.45
N SER A 13 30.12 47.91 36.82
CA SER A 13 28.97 47.95 35.93
C SER A 13 29.31 47.34 34.56
N ALA A 14 28.48 46.43 34.06
CA ALA A 14 28.34 46.08 32.64
C ALA A 14 26.93 45.50 32.45
N SER A 15 25.98 46.25 31.86
CA SER A 15 25.73 46.43 30.43
C SER A 15 25.00 45.24 29.77
N ARG A 16 23.68 45.41 29.70
CA ARG A 16 22.71 44.99 28.67
C ARG A 16 23.03 43.75 27.81
N HIS A 17 22.14 42.77 27.88
CA HIS A 17 21.52 42.19 26.68
C HIS A 17 20.08 41.74 27.02
N PRO A 18 19.07 42.08 26.19
CA PRO A 18 17.71 41.58 26.37
C PRO A 18 17.64 40.10 25.96
N ASP A 19 16.90 39.33 26.76
CA ASP A 19 16.35 38.03 26.38
C ASP A 19 15.63 38.17 25.05
N VAL A 20 16.20 37.57 24.01
CA VAL A 20 15.44 37.23 22.81
C VAL A 20 14.77 35.91 23.12
N ASP A 21 13.53 35.99 23.59
CA ASP A 21 12.55 34.91 23.48
C ASP A 21 12.45 34.52 21.99
N SER A 22 13.33 33.62 21.55
CA SER A 22 13.11 32.81 20.36
C SER A 22 12.02 31.80 20.70
N ALA A 23 10.81 32.29 20.80
CA ALA A 23 9.63 31.50 20.52
C ALA A 23 9.77 31.03 19.07
N PHE A 24 10.32 29.82 18.90
CA PHE A 24 10.13 29.07 17.67
C PHE A 24 8.62 29.03 17.44
N PRO A 25 8.10 29.60 16.33
CA PRO A 25 6.72 29.34 15.99
C PRO A 25 6.60 27.83 15.86
N ALA A 26 5.75 27.23 16.68
CA ALA A 26 5.31 25.87 16.46
C ALA A 26 5.00 25.76 14.97
N PRO A 27 5.56 24.77 14.24
CA PRO A 27 5.24 24.59 12.85
C PRO A 27 3.72 24.44 12.82
N THR A 28 3.05 25.47 12.31
CA THR A 28 1.64 25.39 11.99
C THR A 28 1.61 24.50 10.77
N SER A 29 1.73 23.20 11.04
CA SER A 29 1.40 22.19 10.08
C SER A 29 -0.09 22.37 9.86
N ALA A 30 -0.40 23.15 8.83
CA ALA A 30 -1.61 23.01 8.08
C ALA A 30 -1.55 21.61 7.45
N TYR A 31 -1.66 20.56 8.27
CA TYR A 31 -1.98 19.23 7.82
C TYR A 31 -3.25 19.40 7.04
N PHE A 32 -3.08 19.30 5.74
CA PHE A 32 -4.08 19.42 4.73
C PHE A 32 -5.21 18.47 5.13
N VAL A 33 -6.26 19.03 5.75
CA VAL A 33 -7.58 18.42 5.67
C VAL A 33 -7.92 18.59 4.21
N GLY A 34 -7.44 17.65 3.39
CA GLY A 34 -8.00 17.42 2.08
C GLY A 34 -9.49 17.37 2.34
N LYS A 35 -10.19 18.44 1.97
CA LYS A 35 -11.63 18.46 2.04
C LYS A 35 -12.00 17.36 1.07
N PHE A 36 -12.22 16.15 1.59
CA PHE A 36 -13.10 15.19 0.96
C PHE A 36 -14.39 15.97 0.83
N VAL A 37 -14.54 16.65 -0.31
CA VAL A 37 -15.73 17.42 -0.59
C VAL A 37 -16.79 16.36 -0.65
N HIS A 38 -17.54 16.22 0.45
CA HIS A 38 -18.80 15.53 0.46
C HIS A 38 -19.62 16.16 -0.66
N HIS A 39 -19.58 15.56 -1.84
CA HIS A 39 -20.64 15.68 -2.81
C HIS A 39 -21.81 14.87 -2.25
N ALA A 40 -22.34 15.31 -1.12
CA ALA A 40 -23.66 14.95 -0.67
C ALA A 40 -24.62 15.53 -1.70
N GLY A 41 -25.39 14.67 -2.36
CA GLY A 41 -26.48 15.12 -3.23
C GLY A 41 -26.24 14.89 -4.72
N ARG A 42 -26.09 13.62 -5.13
CA ARG A 42 -26.77 13.18 -6.36
C ARG A 42 -27.59 11.94 -6.04
N VAL A 43 -28.77 12.18 -5.49
CA VAL A 43 -29.84 11.19 -5.38
C VAL A 43 -30.19 10.77 -6.80
N TYR A 44 -29.85 9.55 -7.18
CA TYR A 44 -30.43 8.92 -8.36
C TYR A 44 -31.88 8.58 -8.02
N HIS A 45 -32.80 9.49 -8.33
CA HIS A 45 -34.22 9.19 -8.28
C HIS A 45 -34.53 8.25 -9.46
N TRP A 46 -34.64 6.95 -9.20
CA TRP A 46 -35.17 5.99 -10.16
C TRP A 46 -36.69 6.06 -10.11
N THR A 47 -37.30 6.99 -10.84
CA THR A 47 -38.73 6.92 -11.15
C THR A 47 -38.97 5.82 -12.17
N ALA A 48 -39.66 4.77 -11.75
CA ALA A 48 -40.23 3.79 -12.66
C ALA A 48 -41.29 4.47 -13.56
N PRO A 49 -41.24 4.31 -14.89
CA PRO A 49 -42.31 4.78 -15.75
C PRO A 49 -43.51 3.85 -15.60
N ALA A 50 -44.63 4.38 -15.09
CA ALA A 50 -45.93 3.76 -15.27
C ALA A 50 -46.28 3.78 -16.77
N GLY A 51 -46.69 2.61 -17.28
CA GLY A 51 -46.87 2.39 -18.71
C GLY A 51 -48.08 3.13 -19.29
N VAL A 52 -47.93 3.52 -20.55
CA VAL A 52 -49.03 3.60 -21.53
C VAL A 52 -48.48 3.01 -22.82
N GLY A 53 -49.17 1.98 -23.31
CA GLY A 53 -48.77 1.21 -24.47
C GLY A 53 -48.85 2.02 -25.76
N GLN A 54 -47.79 1.96 -26.55
CA GLN A 54 -47.86 2.12 -28.00
C GLN A 54 -46.81 1.19 -28.63
N ALA A 55 -47.29 0.27 -29.47
CA ALA A 55 -46.47 -0.60 -30.26
C ALA A 55 -45.77 0.23 -31.35
N ILE A 56 -44.47 0.45 -31.17
CA ILE A 56 -43.59 0.96 -32.23
C ILE A 56 -42.53 -0.10 -32.46
N ALA A 57 -42.55 -0.66 -33.68
CA ALA A 57 -41.52 -1.55 -34.16
C ALA A 57 -40.15 -0.84 -34.13
N MET A 58 -39.22 -1.37 -33.35
CA MET A 58 -37.84 -0.89 -33.29
C MET A 58 -36.93 -1.80 -34.13
N PRO A 59 -35.98 -1.22 -34.90
CA PRO A 59 -35.00 -2.00 -35.64
C PRO A 59 -34.00 -2.65 -34.68
N SER A 60 -33.65 -3.89 -34.99
CA SER A 60 -32.64 -4.70 -34.32
C SER A 60 -31.27 -4.01 -34.39
N THR A 61 -30.96 -3.23 -33.36
CA THR A 61 -29.66 -2.59 -33.18
C THR A 61 -28.75 -3.58 -32.45
N LYS A 62 -27.70 -4.03 -33.16
CA LYS A 62 -26.69 -4.97 -32.67
C LYS A 62 -26.10 -4.49 -31.32
N VAL A 63 -26.25 -5.33 -30.29
CA VAL A 63 -25.60 -5.16 -28.99
C VAL A 63 -24.09 -5.34 -29.18
N LYS A 64 -23.38 -4.24 -29.38
CA LYS A 64 -21.91 -4.21 -29.44
C LYS A 64 -21.38 -2.95 -28.75
N ALA A 65 -21.68 -2.78 -27.46
CA ALA A 65 -21.18 -1.64 -26.69
C ALA A 65 -21.24 -1.83 -25.15
N VAL A 66 -20.70 -2.93 -24.60
CA VAL A 66 -20.41 -3.03 -23.14
C VAL A 66 -19.06 -3.72 -22.89
N GLN A 67 -18.04 -3.40 -23.71
CA GLN A 67 -16.68 -3.90 -23.48
C GLN A 67 -15.58 -2.84 -23.69
N GLN A 68 -15.94 -1.61 -24.09
CA GLN A 68 -14.96 -0.56 -24.38
C GLN A 68 -14.64 0.37 -23.20
N ARG A 69 -15.31 0.24 -22.04
CA ARG A 69 -15.09 1.18 -20.92
C ARG A 69 -13.79 0.95 -20.13
N TRP A 70 -13.16 -0.22 -20.28
CA TRP A 70 -11.87 -0.55 -19.66
C TRP A 70 -10.66 -0.27 -20.56
N HIS A 71 -10.87 0.15 -21.82
CA HIS A 71 -9.80 0.55 -22.73
C HIS A 71 -9.51 2.06 -22.68
N ALA A 72 -10.28 2.83 -21.92
CA ALA A 72 -10.08 4.27 -21.76
C ALA A 72 -9.02 4.62 -20.68
N ASP A 73 -8.27 3.64 -20.17
CA ASP A 73 -7.28 3.79 -19.10
C ASP A 73 -5.85 4.09 -19.59
N ASP A 74 -5.68 4.47 -20.87
CA ASP A 74 -4.38 4.84 -21.44
C ASP A 74 -3.80 6.13 -20.84
N ALA A 75 -4.65 7.04 -20.35
CA ALA A 75 -4.21 8.33 -19.78
C ALA A 75 -3.67 8.22 -18.33
N VAL A 76 -4.11 7.23 -17.56
CA VAL A 76 -3.62 7.01 -16.18
C VAL A 76 -2.26 6.31 -16.19
N ARG A 77 -1.99 5.50 -17.23
CA ARG A 77 -0.68 4.90 -17.48
C ARG A 77 0.43 5.95 -17.60
N THR A 78 0.15 7.08 -18.26
CA THR A 78 1.12 8.18 -18.42
C THR A 78 1.45 8.91 -17.11
N ALA A 79 0.54 8.92 -16.13
CA ALA A 79 0.79 9.58 -14.84
C ALA A 79 1.68 8.76 -13.89
N LEU A 80 1.64 7.42 -14.01
CA LEU A 80 2.49 6.53 -13.19
C LEU A 80 3.90 6.38 -13.76
N GLU A 81 4.06 6.40 -15.09
CA GLU A 81 5.36 6.29 -15.77
C GLU A 81 6.25 7.54 -15.59
N GLY A 82 5.70 8.68 -15.19
CA GLY A 82 6.44 9.94 -15.01
C GLY A 82 7.21 10.08 -13.69
N VAL A 83 7.06 9.13 -12.75
CA VAL A 83 7.55 9.25 -11.36
C VAL A 83 8.92 8.58 -11.12
N GLU A 84 9.41 7.77 -12.06
CA GLU A 84 10.55 6.88 -11.85
C GLU A 84 11.90 7.38 -12.40
N SER A 85 12.01 8.63 -12.84
CA SER A 85 13.26 9.13 -13.47
C SER A 85 14.33 9.66 -12.50
N SER A 86 14.32 9.31 -11.21
CA SER A 86 15.36 9.75 -10.26
C SER A 86 15.67 8.68 -9.21
N ALA A 87 16.56 7.75 -9.57
CA ALA A 87 17.34 6.98 -8.61
C ALA A 87 18.57 6.37 -9.30
N ALA A 88 19.66 7.13 -9.39
CA ALA A 88 21.00 6.54 -9.56
C ALA A 88 22.05 7.55 -9.11
N THR A 89 22.56 7.39 -7.88
CA THR A 89 23.98 7.49 -7.49
C THR A 89 24.06 7.34 -5.97
N VAL A 90 24.49 6.17 -5.49
CA VAL A 90 24.97 5.98 -4.11
C VAL A 90 26.22 5.11 -4.15
N GLY A 91 27.31 5.67 -3.62
CA GLY A 91 28.64 5.06 -3.57
C GLY A 91 28.79 4.02 -2.46
N GLN A 92 29.57 2.97 -2.74
CA GLN A 92 29.96 1.93 -1.81
C GLN A 92 30.95 2.45 -0.76
N GLY A 93 30.68 2.20 0.52
CA GLY A 93 31.63 2.26 1.61
C GLY A 93 31.71 0.91 2.31
N THR A 94 32.91 0.33 2.39
CA THR A 94 33.19 -0.90 3.12
C THR A 94 33.46 -0.59 4.59
N SER A 95 32.80 -1.32 5.49
CA SER A 95 33.23 -1.39 6.89
C SER A 95 32.96 -2.76 7.48
N SER A 96 34.03 -3.35 8.01
CA SER A 96 34.12 -4.67 8.63
C SER A 96 33.97 -4.52 10.14
N GLY A 97 33.03 -5.24 10.75
CA GLY A 97 32.79 -5.25 12.18
C GLY A 97 32.25 -6.60 12.63
N VAL A 98 33.06 -7.31 13.40
CA VAL A 98 32.89 -8.68 13.89
C VAL A 98 31.95 -8.74 15.11
N GLY A 99 31.01 -9.69 15.09
CA GLY A 99 30.46 -10.36 16.28
C GLY A 99 29.11 -9.85 16.79
N GLU A 100 28.04 -10.66 16.63
CA GLU A 100 27.43 -11.42 17.73
C GLU A 100 26.22 -12.22 17.23
N SER A 101 26.16 -13.47 17.69
CA SER A 101 25.13 -14.46 17.40
C SER A 101 23.94 -14.27 18.35
N SER A 102 22.74 -14.20 17.78
CA SER A 102 21.50 -14.55 18.49
C SER A 102 20.55 -15.20 17.49
N ASP A 103 20.55 -16.54 17.55
CA ASP A 103 19.75 -17.46 16.76
C ASP A 103 18.31 -17.47 17.28
N THR A 104 17.48 -16.63 16.66
CA THR A 104 16.02 -16.77 16.67
C THR A 104 15.57 -16.80 15.23
N GLY A 105 15.06 -17.96 14.79
CA GLY A 105 14.61 -18.27 13.42
C GLY A 105 14.04 -17.06 12.68
N ASN A 106 14.88 -16.50 11.83
CA ASN A 106 14.74 -15.16 11.30
C ASN A 106 13.88 -15.19 10.03
N ILE A 107 12.59 -15.47 10.16
CA ILE A 107 11.62 -15.43 9.05
C ILE A 107 11.24 -13.99 8.65
N HIS A 108 12.04 -12.99 9.06
CA HIS A 108 11.54 -11.64 9.31
C HIS A 108 12.07 -10.52 8.39
N LEU A 109 12.73 -10.82 7.27
CA LEU A 109 13.39 -9.78 6.49
C LEU A 109 13.10 -9.87 4.98
N HIS A 110 11.83 -9.86 4.57
CA HIS A 110 11.51 -9.59 3.17
C HIS A 110 11.78 -8.10 2.88
N PRO A 111 12.62 -7.76 1.87
CA PRO A 111 13.12 -6.40 1.64
C PRO A 111 12.02 -5.37 1.35
N PHE A 112 10.84 -5.81 0.90
CA PHE A 112 9.69 -4.92 0.69
C PHE A 112 8.98 -4.47 1.98
N VAL A 113 9.43 -4.92 3.17
CA VAL A 113 8.76 -4.62 4.46
C VAL A 113 9.56 -3.66 5.34
N ARG A 114 10.86 -3.45 5.06
CA ARG A 114 11.64 -2.43 5.77
C ARG A 114 12.54 -1.71 4.77
N LEU A 115 11.99 -0.67 4.13
CA LEU A 115 12.84 0.48 3.81
C LEU A 115 13.59 0.83 5.10
N PRO A 116 14.91 1.03 5.06
CA PRO A 116 15.65 1.46 6.23
C PRO A 116 14.95 2.68 6.80
N ALA A 117 14.31 2.54 7.97
CA ALA A 117 13.66 3.66 8.65
C ALA A 117 14.68 4.76 9.03
N ALA A 118 15.98 4.46 8.86
CA ALA A 118 17.06 5.40 8.82
C ALA A 118 16.91 6.34 7.60
N SER A 119 16.19 7.44 7.85
CA SER A 119 16.05 8.67 7.05
C SER A 119 15.29 8.58 5.72
N LEU A 120 13.97 8.37 5.79
CA LEU A 120 13.08 8.98 4.81
C LEU A 120 13.28 10.50 4.86
N THR A 121 13.65 11.11 3.73
CA THR A 121 13.78 12.57 3.66
C THR A 121 12.38 13.22 3.72
N THR A 122 12.32 14.52 4.03
CA THR A 122 11.05 15.27 3.97
C THR A 122 10.42 15.18 2.59
N GLU A 123 11.25 15.25 1.53
CA GLU A 123 10.81 15.12 0.14
C GLU A 123 10.18 13.75 -0.14
N ASP A 124 10.80 12.66 0.32
CA ASP A 124 10.24 11.31 0.16
C ASP A 124 8.90 11.16 0.88
N VAL A 125 8.76 11.75 2.07
CA VAL A 125 7.51 11.73 2.83
C VAL A 125 6.40 12.49 2.10
N GLU A 126 6.70 13.68 1.58
CA GLU A 126 5.74 14.47 0.80
C GLU A 126 5.33 13.75 -0.49
N LYS A 127 6.29 13.16 -1.19
CA LYS A 127 6.05 12.36 -2.40
C LYS A 127 5.16 11.15 -2.10
N LEU A 128 5.48 10.39 -1.06
CA LEU A 128 4.72 9.20 -0.67
C LEU A 128 3.28 9.55 -0.24
N MET A 129 3.09 10.67 0.46
CA MET A 129 1.74 11.18 0.79
C MET A 129 0.96 11.56 -0.46
N ALA A 130 1.58 12.27 -1.40
CA ALA A 130 0.94 12.69 -2.65
C ALA A 130 0.52 11.48 -3.51
N GLU A 131 1.38 10.47 -3.62
CA GLU A 131 1.07 9.22 -4.33
C GLU A 131 -0.07 8.44 -3.66
N ALA A 132 -0.06 8.34 -2.33
CA ALA A 132 -1.14 7.70 -1.57
C ALA A 132 -2.48 8.43 -1.75
N GLU A 133 -2.48 9.77 -1.74
CA GLU A 133 -3.68 10.58 -1.99
C GLU A 133 -4.21 10.37 -3.41
N LEU A 134 -3.32 10.38 -4.41
CA LEU A 134 -3.67 10.14 -5.80
C LEU A 134 -4.28 8.74 -5.98
N LEU A 135 -3.66 7.72 -5.38
CA LEU A 135 -4.12 6.34 -5.47
C LEU A 135 -5.47 6.15 -4.76
N ALA A 136 -5.66 6.74 -3.57
CA ALA A 136 -6.93 6.72 -2.85
C ALA A 136 -8.03 7.42 -3.65
N SER A 137 -7.73 8.58 -4.23
CA SER A 137 -8.67 9.32 -5.09
C SER A 137 -9.07 8.51 -6.32
N TYR A 138 -8.09 7.90 -7.00
CA TYR A 138 -8.33 6.99 -8.12
C TYR A 138 -9.24 5.82 -7.70
N ALA A 139 -8.92 5.15 -6.60
CA ALA A 139 -9.70 4.01 -6.11
C ALA A 139 -11.14 4.40 -5.79
N ALA A 140 -11.35 5.51 -5.09
CA ALA A 140 -12.68 6.00 -4.74
C ALA A 140 -13.53 6.30 -5.97
N GLN A 141 -12.92 6.78 -7.06
CA GLN A 141 -13.65 7.09 -8.30
C GLN A 141 -13.86 5.87 -9.21
N LYS A 142 -12.88 4.96 -9.27
CA LYS A 142 -12.84 3.89 -10.29
C LYS A 142 -13.18 2.52 -9.73
N LEU A 143 -12.73 2.20 -8.52
CA LEU A 143 -12.86 0.87 -7.93
C LEU A 143 -14.06 0.74 -6.99
N ALA A 144 -14.59 1.86 -6.46
CA ALA A 144 -15.78 1.86 -5.63
C ALA A 144 -17.07 1.49 -6.42
N VAL A 145 -17.07 1.65 -7.74
CA VAL A 145 -18.24 1.37 -8.59
C VAL A 145 -18.65 -0.11 -8.48
N PRO A 146 -19.88 -0.42 -8.04
CA PRO A 146 -20.35 -1.81 -7.94
C PRO A 146 -20.26 -2.56 -9.27
N CYS A 147 -19.89 -3.83 -9.23
CA CYS A 147 -19.84 -4.65 -10.43
C CYS A 147 -21.25 -5.13 -10.79
N SER A 148 -21.81 -4.65 -11.90
CA SER A 148 -23.14 -5.09 -12.37
C SER A 148 -23.14 -6.51 -12.93
N ILE A 149 -21.97 -7.05 -13.33
CA ILE A 149 -21.83 -8.38 -13.94
C ILE A 149 -20.79 -9.20 -13.15
N CYS A 150 -21.28 -9.96 -12.17
CA CYS A 150 -20.48 -10.76 -11.24
C CYS A 150 -19.99 -12.09 -11.84
N LYS A 151 -19.26 -12.04 -12.96
CA LYS A 151 -18.48 -13.22 -13.41
C LYS A 151 -17.28 -13.38 -12.48
N ALA A 152 -16.92 -14.61 -12.11
CA ALA A 152 -15.80 -14.90 -11.21
C ALA A 152 -14.49 -14.21 -11.65
N GLY A 153 -14.20 -14.19 -12.96
CA GLY A 153 -13.04 -13.46 -13.49
C GLY A 153 -13.10 -11.94 -13.28
N ASN A 154 -14.27 -11.31 -13.42
CA ASN A 154 -14.44 -9.88 -13.18
C ASN A 154 -14.29 -9.54 -11.70
N VAL A 155 -14.88 -10.37 -10.83
CA VAL A 155 -14.77 -10.25 -9.37
C VAL A 155 -13.31 -10.39 -8.96
N PHE A 156 -12.62 -11.41 -9.48
CA PHE A 156 -11.19 -11.60 -9.28
C PHE A 156 -10.40 -10.35 -9.68
N MET A 157 -10.54 -9.86 -10.92
CA MET A 157 -9.80 -8.68 -11.36
C MET A 157 -10.04 -7.46 -10.48
N LYS A 158 -11.30 -7.21 -10.09
CA LYS A 158 -11.65 -6.10 -9.21
C LYS A 158 -11.02 -6.25 -7.82
N LEU A 159 -11.12 -7.43 -7.21
CA LEU A 159 -10.55 -7.69 -5.89
C LEU A 159 -9.02 -7.66 -5.92
N SER A 160 -8.39 -8.12 -6.99
CA SER A 160 -6.94 -8.03 -7.18
C SER A 160 -6.47 -6.57 -7.22
N SER A 161 -7.14 -5.71 -7.99
CA SER A 161 -6.82 -4.28 -8.02
C SER A 161 -7.02 -3.61 -6.66
N LEU A 162 -8.12 -3.93 -5.96
CA LEU A 162 -8.35 -3.44 -4.60
C LEU A 162 -7.27 -3.93 -3.64
N PHE A 163 -6.91 -5.21 -3.69
CA PHE A 163 -5.90 -5.79 -2.82
C PHE A 163 -4.54 -5.11 -2.99
N MET A 164 -4.08 -4.91 -4.23
CA MET A 164 -2.80 -4.23 -4.50
C MET A 164 -2.82 -2.78 -3.98
N MET A 165 -3.95 -2.08 -4.15
CA MET A 165 -4.13 -0.72 -3.66
C MET A 165 -4.17 -0.64 -2.14
N PHE A 166 -4.93 -1.51 -1.48
CA PHE A 166 -5.01 -1.56 -0.01
C PHE A 166 -3.66 -1.92 0.62
N ASP A 167 -2.93 -2.88 0.06
CA ASP A 167 -1.58 -3.22 0.55
C ASP A 167 -0.64 -2.00 0.43
N TYR A 168 -0.66 -1.28 -0.70
CA TYR A 168 0.12 -0.05 -0.84
C TYR A 168 -0.27 0.99 0.21
N LEU A 169 -1.56 1.31 0.35
CA LEU A 169 -2.02 2.34 1.29
C LEU A 169 -1.70 1.96 2.74
N VAL A 170 -1.93 0.71 3.15
CA VAL A 170 -1.63 0.26 4.51
C VAL A 170 -0.14 0.21 4.77
N CYS A 171 0.69 -0.21 3.81
CA CYS A 171 2.14 -0.09 3.94
C CYS A 171 2.58 1.37 4.12
N THR A 172 2.02 2.30 3.35
CA THR A 172 2.29 3.73 3.49
C THR A 172 1.85 4.26 4.85
N ILE A 173 0.70 3.82 5.36
CA ILE A 173 0.22 4.15 6.71
C ILE A 173 1.17 3.61 7.78
N GLU A 174 1.68 2.38 7.64
CA GLU A 174 2.66 1.80 8.57
C GLU A 174 3.97 2.59 8.57
N ILE A 175 4.42 3.06 7.40
CA ILE A 175 5.65 3.85 7.26
C ILE A 175 5.50 5.26 7.82
N LEU A 176 4.41 5.95 7.49
CA LEU A 176 4.19 7.36 7.86
C LEU A 176 3.54 7.53 9.24
N GLY A 177 2.91 6.48 9.77
CA GLY A 177 2.26 6.45 11.07
C GLY A 177 1.18 7.53 11.21
N GLU A 178 1.24 8.27 12.31
CA GLU A 178 0.26 9.29 12.68
C GLU A 178 0.16 10.45 11.67
N LYS A 179 1.21 10.68 10.86
CA LYS A 179 1.23 11.75 9.83
C LYS A 179 0.13 11.58 8.78
N MET A 180 -0.32 10.34 8.53
CA MET A 180 -1.41 10.04 7.61
C MET A 180 -2.81 10.34 8.18
N ASN A 181 -2.93 10.62 9.49
CA ASN A 181 -4.19 10.97 10.16
C ASN A 181 -5.36 10.02 9.83
N THR A 182 -5.07 8.71 9.76
CA THR A 182 -5.99 7.67 9.28
C THR A 182 -7.28 7.58 10.08
N GLY A 183 -7.23 7.93 11.38
CA GLY A 183 -8.40 7.93 12.26
C GLY A 183 -9.57 8.80 11.77
N ARG A 184 -9.32 9.79 10.90
CA ARG A 184 -10.37 10.68 10.37
C ARG A 184 -11.03 10.21 9.09
N TRP A 185 -10.35 9.40 8.27
CA TRP A 185 -10.81 9.13 6.91
C TRP A 185 -10.81 7.65 6.52
N TRP A 186 -10.02 6.81 7.20
CA TRP A 186 -9.81 5.42 6.76
C TRP A 186 -11.10 4.62 6.72
N ARG A 187 -11.91 4.68 7.79
CA ARG A 187 -13.18 3.94 7.88
C ARG A 187 -14.13 4.31 6.75
N GLU A 188 -14.36 5.61 6.56
CA GLU A 188 -15.24 6.12 5.50
C GLU A 188 -14.72 5.79 4.10
N PHE A 189 -13.41 5.80 3.91
CA PHE A 189 -12.79 5.40 2.65
C PHE A 189 -12.98 3.90 2.39
N ALA A 190 -12.62 3.05 3.36
CA ALA A 190 -12.69 1.60 3.24
C ALA A 190 -14.11 1.07 3.05
N GLU A 191 -15.11 1.72 3.65
CA GLU A 191 -16.54 1.37 3.52
C GLU A 191 -17.10 1.57 2.10
N LYS A 192 -16.47 2.40 1.27
CA LYS A 192 -16.90 2.62 -0.14
C LYS A 192 -16.70 1.38 -1.01
N PHE A 193 -15.90 0.42 -0.57
CA PHE A 193 -15.54 -0.75 -1.36
C PHE A 193 -16.32 -1.99 -0.92
N GLN A 194 -17.03 -2.58 -1.87
CA GLN A 194 -17.59 -3.92 -1.73
C GLN A 194 -16.46 -4.95 -1.90
N THR A 195 -16.04 -5.56 -0.80
CA THR A 195 -14.97 -6.57 -0.75
C THR A 195 -15.48 -7.95 -0.37
N GLU A 196 -16.68 -8.03 0.21
CA GLU A 196 -17.31 -9.26 0.67
C GLU A 196 -17.97 -9.97 -0.52
N TYR A 197 -17.25 -10.95 -1.07
CA TYR A 197 -17.77 -11.88 -2.05
C TYR A 197 -17.62 -13.29 -1.50
N SER A 198 -18.71 -14.06 -1.56
CA SER A 198 -18.71 -15.48 -1.23
C SER A 198 -19.15 -16.23 -2.48
N LEU A 199 -18.19 -16.89 -3.13
CA LEU A 199 -18.45 -17.70 -4.30
C LEU A 199 -18.51 -19.17 -3.88
N THR A 200 -19.63 -19.83 -4.17
CA THR A 200 -19.82 -21.26 -3.91
C THR A 200 -19.17 -22.09 -5.02
N VAL A 201 -18.40 -23.11 -4.65
CA VAL A 201 -17.76 -24.02 -5.60
C VAL A 201 -18.79 -25.05 -6.10
N ASN A 202 -19.52 -24.72 -7.17
CA ASN A 202 -20.54 -25.61 -7.73
C ASN A 202 -20.06 -26.37 -8.99
N THR A 203 -18.74 -26.35 -9.25
CA THR A 203 -18.17 -26.92 -10.48
C THR A 203 -17.01 -27.84 -10.20
N THR A 204 -16.89 -28.87 -11.04
CA THR A 204 -15.79 -29.84 -11.03
C THR A 204 -14.55 -29.34 -11.79
N LYS A 205 -14.63 -28.21 -12.51
CA LYS A 205 -13.49 -27.69 -13.27
C LYS A 205 -12.44 -27.10 -12.33
N GLU A 206 -11.30 -27.79 -12.19
CA GLU A 206 -10.18 -27.42 -11.31
C GLU A 206 -9.80 -25.93 -11.40
N ARG A 207 -9.69 -25.39 -12.61
CA ARG A 207 -9.37 -23.97 -12.82
C ARG A 207 -10.39 -23.02 -12.17
N THR A 208 -11.68 -23.35 -12.24
CA THR A 208 -12.73 -22.52 -11.64
C THR A 208 -12.74 -22.69 -10.12
N VAL A 209 -12.45 -23.90 -9.62
CA VAL A 209 -12.26 -24.16 -8.19
C VAL A 209 -11.11 -23.31 -7.64
N ALA A 210 -9.94 -23.31 -8.31
CA ALA A 210 -8.78 -22.52 -7.92
C ALA A 210 -9.08 -21.01 -7.89
N LEU A 211 -9.72 -20.49 -8.94
CA LEU A 211 -10.11 -19.07 -9.01
C LEU A 211 -11.11 -18.70 -7.90
N THR A 212 -12.07 -19.58 -7.62
CA THR A 212 -13.07 -19.38 -6.56
C THR A 212 -12.40 -19.32 -5.18
N LYS A 213 -11.45 -20.24 -4.92
CA LYS A 213 -10.65 -20.23 -3.69
C LYS A 213 -9.83 -18.94 -3.57
N LEU A 214 -9.19 -18.49 -4.64
CA LEU A 214 -8.43 -17.24 -4.66
C LEU A 214 -9.31 -16.02 -4.39
N VAL A 215 -10.50 -15.92 -5.02
CA VAL A 215 -11.45 -14.84 -4.74
C VAL A 215 -11.84 -14.80 -3.26
N ASN A 216 -12.17 -15.94 -2.67
CA ASN A 216 -12.54 -16.00 -1.24
C ASN A 216 -11.38 -15.61 -0.33
N ARG A 217 -10.13 -16.00 -0.66
CA ARG A 217 -8.93 -15.56 0.07
C ARG A 217 -8.71 -14.05 -0.05
N LEU A 218 -8.86 -13.48 -1.25
CA LEU A 218 -8.76 -12.03 -1.47
C LEU A 218 -9.80 -11.26 -0.67
N SER A 219 -11.05 -11.73 -0.67
CA SER A 219 -12.12 -11.14 0.15
C SER A 219 -11.76 -11.15 1.64
N SER A 220 -11.21 -12.25 2.16
CA SER A 220 -10.76 -12.35 3.56
C SER A 220 -9.56 -11.44 3.88
N ALA A 221 -8.59 -11.31 2.97
CA ALA A 221 -7.48 -10.39 3.17
C ALA A 221 -7.94 -8.93 3.15
N LEU A 222 -8.85 -8.59 2.24
CA LEU A 222 -9.43 -7.26 2.13
C LEU A 222 -10.29 -6.88 3.34
N SER A 223 -10.97 -7.82 3.99
CA SER A 223 -11.68 -7.50 5.24
C SER A 223 -10.72 -7.09 6.35
N ILE A 224 -9.54 -7.73 6.45
CA ILE A 224 -8.48 -7.32 7.39
C ILE A 224 -7.96 -5.91 7.03
N TYR A 225 -7.72 -5.66 5.75
CA TYR A 225 -7.30 -4.32 5.30
C TYR A 225 -8.34 -3.25 5.63
N LYS A 226 -9.64 -3.51 5.50
CA LYS A 226 -10.68 -2.52 5.85
C LYS A 226 -10.62 -2.09 7.31
N GLU A 227 -10.06 -2.91 8.21
CA GLU A 227 -9.83 -2.55 9.61
C GLU A 227 -8.59 -1.65 9.82
N GLY A 228 -7.85 -1.35 8.75
CA GLY A 228 -6.60 -0.60 8.81
C GLY A 228 -5.42 -1.46 9.26
N ARG A 229 -5.56 -2.80 9.18
CA ARG A 229 -4.53 -3.76 9.57
C ARG A 229 -3.99 -4.48 8.35
N ARG A 230 -2.74 -4.91 8.43
CA ARG A 230 -2.10 -5.70 7.40
C ARG A 230 -2.30 -7.22 7.65
N PRO A 231 -2.71 -8.02 6.65
CA PRO A 231 -2.74 -9.48 6.76
C PRO A 231 -1.34 -10.07 7.06
N PRO A 232 -1.25 -11.37 7.44
CA PRO A 232 0.02 -12.04 7.59
C PRO A 232 0.89 -11.90 6.33
N LEU A 233 2.18 -11.60 6.50
CA LEU A 233 3.08 -11.31 5.39
C LEU A 233 3.16 -12.45 4.37
N SER A 234 3.14 -13.70 4.84
CA SER A 234 3.11 -14.90 3.99
C SER A 234 1.90 -14.91 3.06
N ASP A 235 0.73 -14.51 3.56
CA ASP A 235 -0.51 -14.46 2.78
C ASP A 235 -0.44 -13.35 1.75
N ILE A 236 0.13 -12.19 2.10
CA ILE A 236 0.28 -11.07 1.18
C ILE A 236 1.17 -11.47 0.00
N ILE A 237 2.35 -12.03 0.29
CA ILE A 237 3.30 -12.46 -0.74
C ILE A 237 2.65 -13.52 -1.64
N GLN A 238 2.02 -14.54 -1.05
CA GLN A 238 1.38 -15.60 -1.83
C GLN A 238 0.23 -15.05 -2.70
N LEU A 239 -0.59 -14.15 -2.17
CA LEU A 239 -1.68 -13.53 -2.92
C LEU A 239 -1.14 -12.66 -4.05
N LYS A 240 -0.09 -11.87 -3.84
CA LYS A 240 0.55 -11.09 -4.91
C LYS A 240 1.09 -11.99 -6.03
N ARG A 241 1.80 -13.08 -5.67
CA ARG A 241 2.25 -14.10 -6.64
C ARG A 241 1.07 -14.64 -7.45
N GLU A 242 0.04 -15.13 -6.76
CA GLU A 242 -1.15 -15.70 -7.40
C GLU A 242 -1.88 -14.67 -8.28
N ILE A 243 -2.00 -13.42 -7.84
CA ILE A 243 -2.59 -12.32 -8.62
C ILE A 243 -1.78 -12.09 -9.90
N ILE A 244 -0.48 -11.89 -9.80
CA ILE A 244 0.37 -11.52 -10.94
C ILE A 244 0.46 -12.70 -11.93
N THR A 245 0.58 -13.94 -11.44
CA THR A 245 0.62 -15.12 -12.30
C THR A 245 -0.73 -15.41 -12.96
N GLN A 246 -1.86 -15.20 -12.27
CA GLN A 246 -3.20 -15.48 -12.82
C GLN A 246 -3.81 -14.30 -13.59
N ALA A 247 -3.31 -13.09 -13.40
CA ALA A 247 -3.73 -11.90 -14.12
C ALA A 247 -3.64 -12.14 -15.64
N TYR A 248 -4.81 -12.28 -16.25
CA TYR A 248 -4.95 -12.66 -17.65
C TYR A 248 -4.22 -11.68 -18.58
N ARG A 249 -3.84 -12.17 -19.77
CA ARG A 249 -3.44 -11.32 -20.90
C ARG A 249 -4.51 -10.23 -21.09
N ASN A 250 -4.10 -8.96 -21.15
CA ASN A 250 -4.93 -7.75 -21.31
C ASN A 250 -5.47 -7.11 -20.02
N SER A 251 -4.76 -7.20 -18.89
CA SER A 251 -5.09 -6.43 -17.69
C SER A 251 -3.98 -5.47 -17.29
N GLN A 252 -4.28 -4.47 -16.46
CA GLN A 252 -3.25 -3.58 -15.89
C GLN A 252 -2.19 -4.33 -15.09
N LEU A 253 -2.52 -5.54 -14.62
CA LEU A 253 -1.62 -6.43 -13.91
C LEU A 253 -0.67 -7.21 -14.83
N SER A 254 -0.76 -7.02 -16.15
CA SER A 254 0.23 -7.55 -17.10
C SER A 254 1.36 -6.57 -17.42
N ASN A 255 1.50 -5.47 -16.65
CA ASN A 255 2.63 -4.55 -16.77
C ASN A 255 3.96 -5.29 -16.55
N SER A 256 4.98 -4.99 -17.36
CA SER A 256 6.31 -5.60 -17.26
C SER A 256 7.00 -5.33 -15.93
N LEU A 257 6.67 -4.24 -15.22
CA LEU A 257 7.20 -3.96 -13.88
C LEU A 257 6.83 -5.05 -12.87
N TRP A 258 5.68 -5.73 -13.04
CA TRP A 258 5.33 -6.86 -12.18
C TRP A 258 6.24 -8.07 -12.36
N LYS A 259 6.96 -8.16 -13.49
CA LYS A 259 8.00 -9.18 -13.67
C LYS A 259 9.23 -8.88 -12.84
N LEU A 260 9.58 -7.60 -12.64
CA LEU A 260 10.67 -7.20 -11.76
C LEU A 260 10.34 -7.59 -10.32
N TRP A 261 9.11 -7.31 -9.88
CA TRP A 261 8.66 -7.74 -8.54
C TRP A 261 8.74 -9.27 -8.35
N LEU A 262 8.33 -10.06 -9.35
CA LEU A 262 8.43 -11.52 -9.29
C LEU A 262 9.89 -11.98 -9.22
N GLN A 263 10.79 -11.34 -9.97
CA GLN A 263 12.22 -11.64 -9.93
C GLN A 263 12.81 -11.37 -8.55
N ASP A 264 12.53 -10.19 -7.98
CA ASP A 264 13.02 -9.83 -6.64
C ASP A 264 12.54 -10.82 -5.58
N ASP A 265 11.30 -11.29 -5.70
CA ASP A 265 10.70 -12.25 -4.81
C ASP A 265 11.25 -13.68 -4.97
N GLU A 266 11.63 -14.08 -6.19
CA GLU A 266 12.37 -15.32 -6.47
C GLU A 266 13.80 -15.28 -5.92
N ASP A 267 14.52 -14.18 -6.15
CA ASP A 267 15.89 -13.96 -5.67
C ASP A 267 15.92 -14.00 -4.13
N PHE A 268 14.94 -13.34 -3.49
CA PHE A 268 14.78 -13.37 -2.05
C PHE A 268 14.51 -14.78 -1.53
N SER A 269 13.61 -15.53 -2.17
CA SER A 269 13.24 -16.89 -1.76
C SER A 269 14.42 -17.88 -1.90
N SER A 270 15.28 -17.66 -2.90
CA SER A 270 16.43 -18.52 -3.18
C SER A 270 17.55 -18.38 -2.14
N SER A 271 17.73 -17.17 -1.60
CA SER A 271 18.79 -16.87 -0.61
C SER A 271 18.63 -17.59 0.74
N SER A 272 17.42 -18.09 1.05
CA SER A 272 17.11 -18.73 2.34
C SER A 272 17.51 -20.23 2.39
N GLY A 273 17.86 -20.82 1.25
CA GLY A 273 18.14 -22.26 1.13
C GLY A 273 19.55 -22.71 1.49
N ASP A 274 20.52 -21.79 1.52
CA ASP A 274 21.95 -22.12 1.66
C ASP A 274 22.45 -22.08 3.11
N ILE A 275 21.57 -22.30 4.10
CA ILE A 275 22.03 -22.64 5.45
C ILE A 275 22.65 -24.04 5.36
N GLU A 276 23.93 -24.02 5.02
CA GLU A 276 24.87 -25.11 4.86
C GLU A 276 24.64 -26.12 5.98
N ARG A 277 24.00 -27.24 5.63
CA ARG A 277 23.86 -28.38 6.53
C ARG A 277 25.27 -28.72 7.00
N PRO A 278 25.61 -28.58 8.30
CA PRO A 278 26.99 -28.65 8.75
C PRO A 278 27.60 -30.00 8.31
N PRO A 279 28.73 -29.99 7.59
CA PRO A 279 29.42 -31.20 7.16
C PRO A 279 30.12 -31.80 8.38
N GLY A 280 29.37 -32.52 9.22
CA GLY A 280 29.91 -32.86 10.55
C GLY A 280 29.08 -33.77 11.40
N SER A 281 28.45 -34.79 10.82
CA SER A 281 28.10 -35.99 11.59
C SER A 281 28.42 -37.22 10.77
N GLU A 282 29.69 -37.27 10.32
CA GLU A 282 30.34 -38.50 9.94
C GLU A 282 30.37 -39.37 11.21
N LYS A 283 29.49 -40.37 11.25
CA LYS A 283 29.43 -41.34 12.35
C LYS A 283 30.72 -42.14 12.35
N GLN A 284 31.68 -41.66 13.14
CA GLN A 284 32.82 -42.46 13.57
C GLN A 284 32.25 -43.60 14.43
N GLY A 285 32.33 -44.81 13.87
CA GLY A 285 31.73 -45.99 14.44
C GLY A 285 32.38 -46.44 15.76
N GLN A 286 31.67 -47.35 16.43
CA GLN A 286 32.12 -48.38 17.38
C GLN A 286 30.80 -49.00 17.87
N ARG A 287 30.55 -50.30 17.85
CA ARG A 287 31.41 -51.47 17.93
C ARG A 287 30.60 -52.71 17.52
#